data_AF-A0A0J7K5G1-F1
#
_entry.id   AF-A0A0J7K5G1-F1
#
_cell.length_a   1.000
_cell.length_b   1.000
_cell.length_c   1.000
_cell.angle_alpha   90.00
_cell.angle_beta   90.00
_cell.angle_gamma   90.00
#
_symmetry.space_group_name_H-M   'P 1'
#
loop_
_entity.id
_entity.type
_entity.pdbx_description
1 polymer ?
#
loop_
_entity_poly.entity_id
_entity_poly.type
_entity_poly.pdbx_seq_one_letter_code
_entity_poly.pdbx_strand_id
1 'polypeptide(L)'
;MFKEVKNFKREDLKSVAIEIGEDVPPNAKIAALKTIILNSDEYKADPDFVKSILENVISERKVQEETEKEEKENEKEKERFKLEEEAKYNKTKLEEETKYNLEMARMEHERELAKIRIQELSQMENQPSTGDNSNSRRKFTLPKLEFRRFGDDIKEW
;
A
#
# COMPACT_ATOMS: atom_id res chain seq x y z
N MET A 1 -20.92 -14.36 -44.48
CA MET A 1 -20.19 -13.38 -45.32
C MET A 1 -19.40 -12.38 -44.45
N PHE A 2 -18.31 -11.79 -44.95
CA PHE A 2 -17.47 -10.76 -44.25
C PHE A 2 -18.23 -9.69 -43.44
N LYS A 3 -19.45 -9.32 -43.87
CA LYS A 3 -20.35 -8.40 -43.16
C LYS A 3 -20.89 -8.92 -41.81
N GLU A 4 -20.77 -10.22 -41.53
CA GLU A 4 -21.26 -10.88 -40.32
C GLU A 4 -20.27 -10.88 -39.16
N VAL A 5 -18.98 -10.63 -39.44
CA VAL A 5 -17.97 -10.56 -38.38
C VAL A 5 -18.28 -9.35 -37.50
N LYS A 6 -18.38 -9.57 -36.18
CA LYS A 6 -18.69 -8.52 -35.20
C LYS A 6 -17.45 -8.26 -34.33
N ASN A 7 -17.44 -7.13 -33.63
CA ASN A 7 -16.40 -6.75 -32.65
C ASN A 7 -15.01 -6.40 -33.23
N PHE A 8 -14.94 -6.05 -34.52
CA PHE A 8 -13.73 -5.46 -35.09
C PHE A 8 -13.60 -3.98 -34.73
N LYS A 9 -12.37 -3.54 -34.50
CA LYS A 9 -11.98 -2.14 -34.32
C LYS A 9 -11.55 -1.54 -35.68
N ARG A 10 -11.36 -0.22 -35.72
CA ARG A 10 -10.83 0.47 -36.91
C ARG A 10 -9.49 -0.12 -37.33
N GLU A 11 -8.64 -0.41 -36.36
CA GLU A 11 -7.28 -0.91 -36.58
C GLU A 11 -7.29 -2.33 -37.13
N ASP A 12 -8.23 -3.19 -36.71
CA ASP A 12 -8.39 -4.53 -37.29
C ASP A 12 -8.66 -4.46 -38.80
N LEU A 13 -9.52 -3.53 -39.23
CA LEU A 13 -9.81 -3.33 -40.65
C LEU A 13 -8.63 -2.74 -41.43
N LYS A 14 -7.78 -1.92 -40.77
CA LYS A 14 -6.57 -1.43 -41.40
C LYS A 14 -5.58 -2.56 -41.63
N SER A 15 -5.37 -3.43 -40.63
CA SER A 15 -4.49 -4.59 -40.77
C SER A 15 -4.95 -5.50 -41.89
N VAL A 16 -6.25 -5.81 -41.95
CA VAL A 16 -6.82 -6.63 -43.04
C VAL A 16 -6.58 -5.98 -44.40
N ALA A 17 -6.82 -4.68 -44.55
CA ALA A 17 -6.64 -3.98 -45.82
C ALA A 17 -5.15 -3.95 -46.25
N ILE A 18 -4.21 -3.83 -45.31
CA ILE A 18 -2.78 -3.93 -45.58
C ILE A 18 -2.41 -5.36 -46.01
N GLU A 19 -2.99 -6.37 -45.36
CA GLU A 19 -2.68 -7.78 -45.61
C GLU A 19 -3.21 -8.30 -46.95
N ILE A 20 -4.34 -7.78 -47.42
CA ILE A 20 -4.83 -8.01 -48.79
C ILE A 20 -4.08 -7.17 -49.85
N GLY A 21 -3.11 -6.34 -49.45
CA GLY A 21 -2.27 -5.57 -50.38
C GLY A 21 -2.86 -4.23 -50.84
N GLU A 22 -3.91 -3.73 -50.17
CA GLU A 22 -4.53 -2.44 -50.49
C GLU A 22 -3.86 -1.28 -49.73
N ASP A 23 -3.81 -0.10 -50.34
CA ASP A 23 -3.28 1.09 -49.68
C ASP A 23 -4.33 1.71 -48.74
N VAL A 24 -3.91 1.96 -47.50
CA VAL A 24 -4.81 2.39 -46.44
C VAL A 24 -4.43 3.79 -45.94
N PRO A 25 -5.32 4.79 -46.11
CA PRO A 25 -5.06 6.11 -45.58
C PRO A 25 -4.92 6.06 -44.04
N PRO A 26 -3.92 6.74 -43.44
CA PRO A 26 -3.66 6.66 -42.00
C PRO A 26 -4.84 7.16 -41.14
N ASN A 27 -5.64 8.10 -41.67
CA ASN A 27 -6.84 8.65 -41.03
C ASN A 27 -8.16 8.14 -41.63
N ALA A 28 -8.14 6.99 -42.33
CA ALA A 28 -9.34 6.40 -42.90
C ALA A 28 -10.38 6.07 -41.82
N LYS A 29 -11.64 6.41 -42.10
CA LYS A 29 -12.80 6.02 -41.28
C LYS A 29 -13.14 4.55 -41.54
N ILE A 30 -13.80 3.89 -40.58
CA ILE A 30 -14.29 2.49 -40.71
C ILE A 30 -15.08 2.28 -42.01
N ALA A 31 -15.94 3.24 -42.39
CA ALA A 31 -16.71 3.16 -43.63
C ALA A 31 -15.81 3.11 -44.87
N ALA A 32 -14.78 3.97 -44.94
CA ALA A 32 -13.83 4.00 -46.05
C ALA A 32 -13.01 2.69 -46.12
N LEU A 33 -12.54 2.19 -44.97
CA LEU A 33 -11.82 0.91 -44.88
C LEU A 33 -12.67 -0.25 -45.39
N LYS A 34 -13.95 -0.31 -44.99
CA LYS A 34 -14.88 -1.31 -45.51
C LYS A 34 -15.05 -1.19 -47.03
N THR A 35 -15.16 0.02 -47.56
CA THR A 35 -15.30 0.22 -49.00
C THR A 35 -14.06 -0.25 -49.75
N ILE A 36 -12.85 0.04 -49.25
CA ILE A 36 -11.59 -0.44 -49.83
C ILE A 36 -11.59 -1.98 -49.87
N ILE A 37 -11.83 -2.63 -48.73
CA ILE A 37 -11.82 -4.09 -48.64
C ILE A 37 -12.88 -4.71 -49.56
N LEU A 38 -14.11 -4.19 -49.58
CA LEU A 38 -15.18 -4.72 -50.43
C LEU A 38 -14.92 -4.53 -51.93
N ASN A 39 -14.09 -3.54 -52.30
CA ASN A 39 -13.74 -3.26 -53.69
C ASN A 39 -12.44 -3.94 -54.15
N SER A 40 -11.66 -4.51 -53.22
CA SER A 40 -10.43 -5.26 -53.52
C SER A 40 -10.72 -6.48 -54.42
N ASP A 41 -9.72 -6.88 -55.19
CA ASP A 41 -9.85 -8.02 -56.09
C ASP A 41 -9.81 -9.34 -55.32
N GLU A 42 -9.09 -9.38 -54.18
CA GLU A 42 -9.04 -10.47 -53.22
C GLU A 42 -10.43 -10.76 -52.64
N TYR A 43 -11.16 -9.72 -52.25
CA TYR A 43 -12.52 -9.89 -51.72
C TYR A 43 -13.51 -10.38 -52.78
N LYS A 44 -13.38 -9.92 -54.03
CA LYS A 44 -14.23 -10.39 -55.14
C LYS A 44 -13.90 -11.82 -55.53
N ALA A 45 -12.63 -12.21 -55.45
CA ALA A 45 -12.16 -13.56 -55.75
C ALA A 45 -12.56 -14.55 -54.66
N ASP A 46 -12.30 -14.22 -53.39
CA ASP A 46 -12.60 -15.06 -52.25
C ASP A 46 -13.03 -14.23 -51.01
N PRO A 47 -14.34 -14.01 -50.84
CA PRO A 47 -14.89 -13.33 -49.67
C PRO A 47 -14.65 -14.04 -48.33
N ASP A 48 -14.47 -15.37 -48.35
CA ASP A 48 -14.28 -16.18 -47.15
C ASP A 48 -12.81 -16.16 -46.69
N PHE A 49 -11.86 -16.02 -47.61
CA PHE A 49 -10.46 -15.72 -47.29
C PHE A 49 -10.32 -14.40 -46.54
N VAL A 50 -10.91 -13.31 -47.04
CA VAL A 50 -10.85 -12.00 -46.36
C VAL A 50 -11.56 -12.05 -45.00
N LYS A 51 -12.61 -12.87 -44.88
CA LYS A 51 -13.27 -13.12 -43.60
C LYS A 51 -12.33 -13.82 -42.61
N SER A 52 -11.58 -14.84 -43.04
CA SER A 52 -10.66 -15.57 -42.15
C SER A 52 -9.51 -14.70 -41.67
N ILE A 53 -8.96 -13.82 -42.52
CA ILE A 53 -7.96 -12.82 -42.12
C ILE A 53 -8.53 -11.92 -41.01
N LEU A 54 -9.74 -11.39 -41.21
CA LEU A 54 -10.37 -10.52 -40.20
C LEU A 54 -10.60 -11.26 -38.88
N GLU A 55 -11.03 -12.52 -38.92
CA GLU A 55 -11.23 -13.34 -37.72
C GLU A 55 -9.91 -13.61 -36.98
N ASN A 56 -8.83 -13.87 -37.71
CA ASN A 56 -7.49 -14.05 -37.15
C ASN A 56 -6.99 -12.76 -36.47
N VAL A 57 -7.04 -11.62 -37.19
CA VAL A 57 -6.62 -10.31 -36.65
C VAL A 57 -7.38 -9.96 -35.36
N ILE A 58 -8.70 -10.20 -35.32
CA ILE A 58 -9.51 -9.97 -34.12
C ILE A 58 -9.07 -10.90 -32.98
N SER A 59 -8.79 -12.16 -33.28
CA SER A 59 -8.42 -13.17 -32.30
C SER A 59 -7.03 -12.88 -31.71
N GLU A 60 -6.06 -12.55 -32.56
CA GLU A 60 -4.72 -12.13 -32.16
C GLU A 60 -4.77 -10.89 -31.25
N ARG A 61 -5.55 -9.87 -31.63
CA ARG A 61 -5.73 -8.69 -30.79
C ARG A 61 -6.32 -9.04 -29.41
N LYS A 62 -7.29 -9.96 -29.34
CA LYS A 62 -7.87 -10.37 -28.05
C LYS A 62 -6.86 -11.08 -27.17
N VAL A 63 -6.08 -11.99 -27.74
CA VAL A 63 -5.00 -12.69 -27.02
C VAL A 63 -3.96 -11.68 -26.53
N GLN A 64 -3.60 -10.71 -27.37
CA GLN A 64 -2.67 -9.63 -26.99
C GLN A 64 -3.24 -8.75 -25.86
N GLU A 65 -4.51 -8.36 -25.93
CA GLU A 65 -5.17 -7.57 -24.88
C GLU A 65 -5.26 -8.34 -23.54
N GLU A 66 -5.49 -9.66 -23.58
CA GLU A 66 -5.52 -10.51 -22.38
C GLU A 66 -4.14 -10.69 -21.77
N THR A 67 -3.12 -10.97 -22.59
CA THR A 67 -1.73 -11.12 -22.12
C THR A 67 -1.19 -9.82 -21.53
N GLU A 68 -1.40 -8.67 -22.17
CA GLU A 68 -1.01 -7.37 -21.62
C GLU A 68 -1.70 -7.06 -20.28
N LYS A 69 -2.97 -7.48 -20.14
CA LYS A 69 -3.70 -7.31 -18.89
C LYS A 69 -3.13 -8.21 -17.79
N GLU A 70 -2.85 -9.47 -18.10
CA GLU A 70 -2.25 -10.42 -17.17
C GLU A 70 -0.85 -9.98 -16.74
N GLU A 71 -0.01 -9.54 -17.67
CA GLU A 71 1.33 -9.00 -17.37
C GLU A 71 1.25 -7.81 -16.42
N LYS A 72 0.32 -6.88 -16.66
CA LYS A 72 0.10 -5.72 -15.81
C LYS A 72 -0.44 -6.08 -14.43
N GLU A 73 -1.26 -7.11 -14.31
CA GLU A 73 -1.73 -7.62 -13.01
C GLU A 73 -0.58 -8.29 -12.24
N ASN A 74 0.22 -9.12 -12.92
CA ASN A 74 1.39 -9.79 -12.34
C ASN A 74 2.47 -8.78 -11.91
N GLU A 75 2.70 -7.71 -12.66
CA GLU A 75 3.60 -6.62 -12.28
C GLU A 75 3.14 -5.93 -11.00
N LYS A 76 1.85 -5.58 -10.91
CA LYS A 76 1.26 -5.00 -9.68
C LYS A 76 1.35 -5.95 -8.49
N GLU A 77 1.17 -7.25 -8.70
CA GLU A 77 1.29 -8.25 -7.64
C GLU A 77 2.73 -8.33 -7.13
N LYS A 78 3.72 -8.35 -8.03
CA LYS A 78 5.14 -8.30 -7.66
C LYS A 78 5.50 -7.03 -6.89
N GLU A 79 4.97 -5.87 -7.28
CA GLU A 79 5.15 -4.62 -6.55
C GLU A 79 4.55 -4.67 -5.14
N ARG A 80 3.32 -5.20 -5.02
CA ARG A 80 2.66 -5.39 -3.72
C ARG A 80 3.47 -6.30 -2.80
N PHE A 81 3.97 -7.41 -3.34
CA PHE A 81 4.78 -8.35 -2.58
C PHE A 81 6.06 -7.70 -2.05
N LYS A 82 6.78 -6.95 -2.89
CA LYS A 82 7.98 -6.20 -2.48
C LYS A 82 7.69 -5.18 -1.40
N LEU A 83 6.61 -4.41 -1.55
CA LEU A 83 6.20 -3.41 -0.57
C LEU A 83 5.82 -4.04 0.77
N GLU A 84 5.14 -5.18 0.75
CA GLU A 84 4.78 -5.92 1.96
C GLU A 84 6.02 -6.47 2.67
N GLU A 85 6.99 -7.01 1.92
CA GLU A 85 8.25 -7.51 2.47
C GLU A 85 9.06 -6.37 3.13
N GLU A 86 9.15 -5.22 2.47
CA GLU A 86 9.81 -4.02 3.01
C GLU A 86 9.10 -3.50 4.27
N ALA A 87 7.76 -3.43 4.26
CA ALA A 87 6.98 -3.02 5.43
C ALA A 87 7.19 -3.95 6.62
N LYS A 88 7.26 -5.27 6.36
CA LYS A 88 7.54 -6.28 7.38
C LYS A 88 8.94 -6.11 7.97
N TYR A 89 9.95 -5.93 7.12
CA TYR A 89 11.33 -5.68 7.55
C TYR A 89 11.43 -4.42 8.42
N ASN A 90 10.85 -3.31 7.97
CA ASN A 90 10.85 -2.04 8.70
C ASN A 90 10.13 -2.15 10.04
N LYS A 91 9.01 -2.88 10.10
CA LYS A 91 8.29 -3.15 11.34
C LYS A 91 9.15 -3.90 12.35
N THR A 92 9.81 -5.00 11.94
CA THR A 92 10.67 -5.78 12.83
C THR A 92 11.84 -4.94 13.35
N LYS A 93 12.48 -4.15 12.48
CA LYS A 93 13.56 -3.25 12.87
C LYS A 93 13.11 -2.22 13.91
N LEU A 94 11.92 -1.64 13.72
CA LEU A 94 11.34 -0.69 14.67
C LEU A 94 10.99 -1.36 16.01
N GLU A 95 10.48 -2.60 15.99
CA GLU A 95 10.22 -3.37 17.20
C GLU A 95 11.51 -3.68 18.00
N GLU A 96 12.62 -3.98 17.32
CA GLU A 96 13.92 -4.18 17.96
C GLU A 96 14.46 -2.89 18.57
N GLU A 97 14.40 -1.78 17.84
CA GLU A 97 14.84 -0.47 18.31
C GLU A 97 14.03 0.01 19.51
N THR A 98 12.70 -0.13 19.46
CA THR A 98 11.82 0.24 20.58
C THR A 98 12.10 -0.61 21.82
N LYS A 99 12.35 -1.92 21.65
CA LYS A 99 12.73 -2.80 22.75
C LYS A 99 14.08 -2.41 23.37
N TYR A 100 15.07 -2.11 22.53
CA TYR A 100 16.39 -1.66 22.99
C TYR A 100 16.27 -0.35 23.79
N ASN A 101 15.55 0.63 23.26
CA ASN A 101 15.34 1.91 23.93
C ASN A 101 14.60 1.77 25.27
N LEU A 102 13.60 0.89 25.34
CA LEU A 102 12.88 0.60 26.58
C LEU A 102 13.81 -0.01 27.64
N GLU A 103 14.68 -0.93 27.24
CA GLU A 103 15.64 -1.56 28.15
C GLU A 103 16.67 -0.55 28.67
N MET A 104 17.17 0.32 27.80
CA MET A 104 18.07 1.40 28.20
C MET A 104 17.41 2.35 29.21
N ALA A 105 16.14 2.72 28.99
CA ALA A 105 15.39 3.56 29.92
C ALA A 105 15.16 2.86 31.28
N ARG A 106 14.92 1.53 31.28
CA ARG A 106 14.80 0.74 32.52
C ARG A 106 16.10 0.74 33.32
N MET A 107 17.22 0.48 32.66
CA MET A 107 18.55 0.48 33.29
C MET A 107 18.91 1.86 33.84
N GLU A 108 18.57 2.93 33.13
CA GLU A 108 18.78 4.29 33.62
C GLU A 108 17.95 4.59 34.86
N HIS A 109 16.67 4.22 34.85
CA HIS A 109 15.78 4.38 36.00
C HIS A 109 16.29 3.62 37.23
N GLU A 110 16.72 2.36 37.06
CA GLU A 110 17.30 1.58 38.15
C GLU A 110 18.57 2.23 38.72
N ARG A 111 19.43 2.77 37.84
CA ARG A 111 20.63 3.51 38.24
C ARG A 111 20.28 4.76 39.05
N GLU A 112 19.23 5.48 38.70
CA GLU A 112 18.75 6.64 39.47
C GLU A 112 18.24 6.25 40.85
N LEU A 113 17.45 5.18 40.95
CA LEU A 113 16.99 4.64 42.23
C LEU A 113 18.16 4.23 43.14
N ALA A 114 19.20 3.60 42.58
CA ALA A 114 20.40 3.25 43.33
C ALA A 114 21.13 4.48 43.88
N LYS A 115 21.23 5.57 43.09
CA LYS A 115 21.81 6.84 43.56
C LYS A 115 21.04 7.43 44.73
N ILE A 116 19.70 7.45 44.64
CA ILE A 116 18.83 7.95 45.72
C ILE A 116 19.03 7.13 47.00
N ARG A 117 19.04 5.79 46.89
CA ARG A 117 19.23 4.90 48.03
C ARG A 117 20.58 5.10 48.74
N ILE A 118 21.65 5.32 47.98
CA ILE A 118 22.98 5.64 48.53
C ILE A 118 22.95 7.00 49.25
N GLN A 119 22.29 8.00 48.66
CA GLN A 119 22.14 9.31 49.27
C GLN A 119 21.37 9.24 50.60
N GLU A 120 20.27 8.48 50.66
CA GLU A 120 19.52 8.25 51.90
C GLU A 120 20.38 7.61 53.00
N LEU A 121 21.16 6.58 52.67
CA LEU A 121 22.08 5.94 53.63
C LEU A 121 23.14 6.92 54.16
N SER A 122 23.72 7.76 53.29
CA SER A 122 24.69 8.77 53.70
C SER A 122 24.11 9.86 54.61
N GLN A 123 22.81 10.15 54.49
CA GLN A 123 22.11 11.10 55.38
C GLN A 123 21.78 10.48 56.74
N MET A 124 21.54 9.17 56.81
CA MET A 124 21.35 8.45 58.08
C MET A 124 22.65 8.31 58.87
N GLU A 125 23.79 8.17 58.20
CA GLU A 125 25.12 8.03 58.84
C GLU A 125 25.69 9.35 59.37
N ASN A 126 25.20 10.49 58.86
CA ASN A 126 25.57 11.84 59.31
C ASN A 126 24.59 12.46 60.33
N GLN A 127 23.72 11.67 60.97
CA GLN A 127 22.99 12.14 62.14
C GLN A 127 23.91 12.12 63.37
N PRO A 128 24.24 13.26 64.01
CA PRO A 128 24.87 13.23 65.31
C PRO A 128 23.96 12.48 66.27
N SER A 129 24.52 11.53 67.02
CA SER A 129 23.84 10.85 68.11
C SER A 129 23.47 11.88 69.19
N THR A 130 22.34 12.55 69.03
CA THR A 130 21.69 13.20 70.15
C THR A 130 21.10 12.08 70.99
N GLY A 131 21.86 11.67 72.01
CA GLY A 131 21.25 11.13 73.20
C GLY A 131 20.29 12.19 73.71
N ASP A 132 18.99 11.95 73.58
CA ASP A 132 18.09 12.26 74.66
C ASP A 132 16.78 11.51 74.57
N ASN A 133 16.36 11.12 75.76
CA ASN A 133 15.22 10.32 76.11
C ASN A 133 13.92 11.10 75.86
N SER A 134 13.05 10.67 74.94
CA SER A 134 11.58 10.79 75.13
C SER A 134 10.80 10.09 74.03
N ASN A 135 9.95 9.18 74.47
CA ASN A 135 9.01 8.41 73.68
C ASN A 135 7.85 9.32 73.19
N SER A 136 8.10 10.19 72.22
CA SER A 136 7.04 10.98 71.57
C SER A 136 6.75 10.39 70.20
N ARG A 137 5.71 9.54 70.16
CA ARG A 137 5.10 9.00 68.93
C ARG A 137 4.69 10.17 68.03
N ARG A 138 5.55 10.56 67.08
CA ARG A 138 5.25 11.59 66.09
C ARG A 138 4.08 11.10 65.25
N LYS A 139 2.88 11.60 65.54
CA LYS A 139 1.67 11.29 64.76
C LYS A 139 1.82 11.98 63.40
N PHE A 140 2.14 11.20 62.38
CA PHE A 140 2.11 11.65 61.00
C PHE A 140 0.64 11.77 60.57
N THR A 141 0.08 12.97 60.62
CA THR A 141 -1.22 13.27 60.04
C THR A 141 -1.03 13.57 58.55
N LEU A 142 -1.52 12.68 57.69
CA LEU A 142 -1.59 12.96 56.26
C LEU A 142 -2.47 14.20 56.00
N PRO A 143 -2.07 15.10 55.10
CA PRO A 143 -2.94 16.19 54.68
C PRO A 143 -4.21 15.59 54.07
N LYS A 144 -5.36 16.15 54.45
CA LYS A 144 -6.67 15.68 54.03
C LYS A 144 -6.78 15.89 52.51
N LEU A 145 -6.83 14.79 51.74
CA LEU A 145 -7.11 14.87 50.30
C LEU A 145 -8.56 15.35 50.14
N GLU A 146 -8.74 16.59 49.72
CA GLU A 146 -10.03 17.07 49.26
C GLU A 146 -10.23 16.62 47.82
N PHE A 147 -11.10 15.63 47.63
CA PHE A 147 -11.61 15.31 46.31
C PHE A 147 -12.45 16.49 45.83
N ARG A 148 -11.87 17.32 44.97
CA ARG A 148 -12.59 18.33 44.21
C ARG A 148 -13.64 17.60 43.37
N ARG A 149 -14.90 17.61 43.83
CA ARG A 149 -16.04 17.21 43.01
C ARG A 149 -16.12 18.20 41.87
N PHE A 150 -15.66 17.80 40.70
CA PHE A 150 -16.02 18.48 39.46
C PHE A 150 -17.51 18.18 39.24
N GLY A 151 -18.36 19.06 39.76
CA GLY A 151 -19.77 19.06 39.42
C GLY A 151 -19.91 19.45 37.96
N ASP A 152 -20.44 18.52 37.17
CA ASP A 152 -21.46 18.70 36.14
C ASP A 152 -21.56 20.10 35.51
N ASP A 153 -20.56 20.49 34.73
CA ASP A 153 -20.74 21.53 33.71
C ASP A 153 -20.15 21.02 32.39
N ILE A 154 -20.77 19.96 31.87
CA ILE A 154 -20.71 19.64 30.44
C ILE A 154 -21.60 20.67 29.75
N LYS A 155 -21.01 21.78 29.32
CA LYS A 155 -21.59 22.59 28.26
C LYS A 155 -21.41 21.80 26.96
N GLU A 156 -22.51 21.22 26.48
CA GLU A 156 -22.61 20.78 25.09
C GLU A 156 -22.37 22.00 24.18
N TRP A 157 -21.36 21.89 23.32
CA TRP A 157 -21.16 22.73 22.15
C TRP A 157 -20.95 21.83 20.95
#